data_AF-A0A8T6NSG7-F1
#
_entry.id   AF-A0A8T6NSG7-F1
#
_cell.length_a   1.000
_cell.length_b   1.000
_cell.length_c   1.000
_cell.angle_alpha   90.00
_cell.angle_beta   90.00
_cell.angle_gamma   90.00
#
_symmetry.space_group_name_H-M   'P 1'
#
loop_
_entity.id
_entity.type
_entity.pdbx_description
1 polymer ?
#
loop_
_entity_poly.entity_id
_entity_poly.type
_entity_poly.pdbx_seq_one_letter_code
_entity_poly.pdbx_strand_id
1 'polypeptide(L)'
;MIDNRMRGRLAFVGVLMLGLGVVLLWRIVQLYLGLLGTDAGYFAEQAAIQYRDQITVRPPRGEIYDRSEVLLATNSVEYEIGISPGLVEDPAETAALLADAMELPYEDVLADVQADAPFVLLYRPARATIGE
;
A
#
# COMPACT_ATOMS: atom_id res chain seq x y z
N MET A 1 -16.59 -12.63 -57.76
CA MET A 1 -17.92 -12.13 -57.37
C MET A 1 -18.11 -12.50 -55.89
N ILE A 2 -17.94 -11.56 -54.96
CA ILE A 2 -17.96 -11.86 -53.52
C ILE A 2 -19.40 -12.24 -53.14
N ASP A 3 -19.56 -13.46 -52.64
CA ASP A 3 -20.84 -14.06 -52.29
C ASP A 3 -21.59 -13.22 -51.25
N ASN A 4 -22.90 -13.02 -51.42
CA ASN A 4 -23.67 -12.02 -50.65
C ASN A 4 -23.71 -12.36 -49.14
N ARG A 5 -23.54 -13.65 -48.79
CA ARG A 5 -23.34 -14.12 -47.41
C ARG A 5 -22.02 -13.66 -46.77
N MET A 6 -20.94 -13.58 -47.55
CA MET A 6 -19.64 -13.10 -47.04
C MET A 6 -19.67 -11.59 -46.79
N ARG A 7 -20.36 -10.82 -47.64
CA ARG A 7 -20.57 -9.38 -47.43
C ARG A 7 -21.36 -9.07 -46.14
N GLY A 8 -22.42 -9.84 -45.85
CA GLY A 8 -23.19 -9.68 -44.62
C GLY A 8 -22.38 -9.97 -43.35
N ARG A 9 -21.52 -11.01 -43.37
CA ARG A 9 -20.63 -11.33 -42.25
C ARG A 9 -19.54 -10.27 -42.05
N LEU A 10 -18.95 -9.77 -43.13
CA LEU A 10 -17.95 -8.69 -43.06
C LEU A 10 -18.57 -7.38 -42.55
N ALA A 11 -19.78 -7.03 -43.00
CA ALA A 11 -20.51 -5.88 -42.48
C ALA A 11 -20.83 -6.03 -40.99
N PHE A 12 -21.26 -7.22 -40.55
CA PHE A 12 -21.52 -7.50 -39.14
C PHE A 12 -20.25 -7.36 -38.27
N VAL A 13 -19.13 -7.95 -38.69
CA VAL A 13 -17.85 -7.82 -37.97
C VAL A 13 -17.37 -6.37 -37.95
N GLY A 14 -17.56 -5.63 -39.06
CA GLY A 14 -17.25 -4.21 -39.14
C GLY A 14 -18.04 -3.38 -38.13
N VAL A 15 -19.35 -3.57 -38.05
CA VAL A 15 -20.22 -2.88 -37.08
C VAL A 15 -19.87 -3.27 -35.65
N LEU A 16 -19.57 -4.55 -35.39
CA LEU A 16 -19.17 -5.02 -34.06
C LEU A 16 -17.86 -4.37 -33.61
N MET A 17 -16.84 -4.34 -34.47
CA MET A 17 -15.56 -3.67 -34.21
C MET A 17 -15.73 -2.17 -33.96
N LEU A 18 -16.59 -1.51 -34.75
CA LEU A 18 -16.88 -0.10 -34.60
C LEU A 18 -17.61 0.17 -33.27
N GLY A 19 -18.57 -0.67 -32.90
CA GLY A 19 -19.26 -0.61 -31.61
C GLY A 19 -18.31 -0.79 -30.42
N LEU A 20 -17.43 -1.80 -30.48
CA LEU A 20 -16.36 -2.00 -29.48
C LEU A 20 -15.44 -0.77 -29.37
N GLY A 21 -15.05 -0.20 -30.51
CA GLY A 21 -14.25 1.02 -30.56
C GLY A 21 -14.95 2.19 -29.87
N VAL A 22 -16.24 2.38 -30.12
CA VAL A 22 -17.04 3.44 -29.47
C VAL A 22 -17.14 3.22 -27.96
N VAL A 23 -17.34 1.97 -27.49
CA VAL A 23 -17.38 1.67 -26.04
C VAL A 23 -16.04 1.96 -25.37
N LEU A 24 -14.92 1.62 -26.02
CA LEU A 24 -13.59 1.93 -25.50
C LEU A 24 -13.32 3.43 -25.45
N LEU A 25 -13.66 4.16 -26.51
CA LEU A 25 -13.53 5.63 -26.55
C LEU A 25 -14.38 6.30 -25.47
N TRP A 26 -15.63 5.85 -25.30
CA TRP A 26 -16.50 6.30 -24.23
C TRP A 26 -15.90 6.05 -22.85
N ARG A 27 -15.32 4.85 -22.63
CA ARG A 27 -14.67 4.50 -21.36
C ARG A 27 -13.46 5.38 -21.05
N ILE A 28 -12.67 5.73 -22.06
CA ILE A 28 -11.53 6.64 -21.91
C ILE A 28 -12.02 8.04 -21.54
N VAL A 29 -13.04 8.56 -22.22
CA VAL A 29 -13.61 9.89 -21.91
C VAL A 29 -14.20 9.91 -20.49
N GLN A 30 -14.90 8.85 -20.08
CA GLN A 30 -15.43 8.71 -18.72
C GLN A 30 -14.30 8.76 -17.67
N LEU A 31 -13.20 8.03 -17.90
CA LEU A 31 -12.06 8.04 -16.98
C LEU A 31 -11.37 9.41 -16.95
N TYR A 32 -11.21 10.06 -18.10
CA TYR A 32 -10.55 11.37 -18.17
C TYR A 32 -11.37 12.47 -17.52
N LEU A 33 -12.69 12.51 -17.75
CA LEU A 33 -13.59 13.45 -17.09
C LEU A 33 -13.78 13.14 -15.60
N GLY A 34 -13.80 11.86 -15.23
CA GLY A 34 -13.82 11.42 -13.82
C GLY A 34 -12.54 11.80 -13.09
N LEU A 35 -11.39 11.73 -13.76
CA LEU A 35 -10.12 12.24 -13.24
C LEU A 35 -10.10 13.77 -13.19
N LEU A 36 -10.72 14.51 -14.12
CA LEU A 36 -10.80 15.98 -14.05
C LEU A 36 -11.77 16.50 -12.98
N GLY A 37 -12.60 15.61 -12.40
CA GLY A 37 -13.42 15.92 -11.24
C GLY A 37 -12.59 16.18 -9.98
N THR A 38 -13.26 16.49 -8.87
CA THR A 38 -12.71 16.87 -7.55
C THR A 38 -11.57 15.99 -7.00
N ASP A 39 -11.33 14.81 -7.58
CA ASP A 39 -10.38 13.82 -7.12
C ASP A 39 -9.11 13.72 -8.01
N ALA A 40 -8.93 14.60 -9.00
CA ALA A 40 -7.74 14.64 -9.89
C ALA A 40 -6.42 14.66 -9.11
N GLY A 41 -6.35 15.58 -8.14
CA GLY A 41 -5.20 15.75 -7.27
C GLY A 41 -5.01 14.56 -6.36
N TYR A 42 -6.11 14.02 -5.81
CA TYR A 42 -6.09 12.84 -4.95
C TYR A 42 -5.48 11.62 -5.66
N PHE A 43 -5.92 11.31 -6.89
CA PHE A 43 -5.35 10.19 -7.62
C PHE A 43 -3.91 10.42 -8.11
N ALA A 44 -3.54 11.66 -8.43
CA ALA A 44 -2.15 12.00 -8.79
C ALA A 44 -1.19 11.86 -7.59
N GLU A 45 -1.61 12.29 -6.40
CA GLU A 45 -0.86 12.09 -5.15
C GLU A 45 -0.75 10.61 -4.79
N GLN A 46 -1.87 9.88 -4.85
CA GLN A 46 -1.88 8.42 -4.62
C GLN A 46 -0.96 7.68 -5.60
N ALA A 47 -0.97 8.05 -6.89
CA ALA A 47 -0.05 7.47 -7.87
C ALA A 47 1.41 7.76 -7.51
N ALA A 48 1.75 9.01 -7.15
CA ALA A 48 3.11 9.37 -6.76
C ALA A 48 3.62 8.60 -5.52
N ILE A 49 2.72 8.25 -4.59
CA ILE A 49 3.02 7.44 -3.41
C ILE A 49 3.14 5.96 -3.77
N GLN A 50 2.13 5.40 -4.47
CA GLN A 50 2.06 3.98 -4.84
C GLN A 50 3.16 3.55 -5.81
N TYR A 51 3.60 4.43 -6.71
CA TYR A 51 4.72 4.14 -7.63
C TYR A 51 6.07 4.06 -6.92
N ARG A 52 6.20 4.60 -5.69
CA ARG A 52 7.43 4.53 -4.93
C ARG A 52 7.52 3.26 -4.10
N ASP A 53 6.43 2.87 -3.43
CA ASP A 53 6.45 1.75 -2.49
C ASP A 53 5.27 0.79 -2.68
N GLN A 54 5.58 -0.48 -2.97
CA GLN A 54 4.60 -1.57 -2.91
C GLN A 54 4.56 -2.16 -1.51
N ILE A 55 3.62 -1.69 -0.68
CA ILE A 55 3.41 -2.24 0.66
C ILE A 55 2.44 -3.41 0.56
N THR A 56 2.89 -4.61 0.95
CA THR A 56 2.01 -5.79 1.02
C THR A 56 1.17 -5.74 2.29
N VAL A 57 -0.10 -5.38 2.16
CA VAL A 57 -1.07 -5.49 3.26
C VAL A 57 -1.50 -6.95 3.38
N ARG A 58 -1.05 -7.63 4.44
CA ARG A 58 -1.38 -9.03 4.69
C ARG A 58 -2.80 -9.12 5.29
N PRO A 59 -3.72 -9.92 4.76
CA PRO A 59 -5.05 -10.06 5.35
C PRO A 59 -4.97 -10.72 6.73
N PRO A 60 -5.90 -10.40 7.65
CA PRO A 60 -5.96 -11.06 8.96
C PRO A 60 -6.20 -12.56 8.79
N ARG A 61 -5.61 -13.37 9.67
CA ARG A 61 -5.85 -14.82 9.70
C ARG A 61 -7.27 -15.10 10.20
N GLY A 62 -7.88 -16.19 9.75
CA GLY A 62 -9.15 -16.63 10.30
C GLY A 62 -9.05 -16.98 11.79
N GLU A 63 -10.16 -16.77 12.50
CA GLU A 63 -10.30 -17.16 13.90
C GLU A 63 -10.53 -18.67 14.02
N ILE A 64 -9.90 -19.29 15.01
CA ILE A 64 -10.01 -20.73 15.27
C ILE A 64 -10.84 -20.93 16.53
N TYR A 65 -11.90 -21.70 16.41
CA TYR A 65 -12.82 -22.05 17.49
C TYR A 65 -12.77 -23.56 17.77
N ASP A 66 -13.02 -23.96 19.02
CA ASP A 66 -13.34 -25.37 19.33
C ASP A 66 -14.78 -25.72 18.90
N ARG A 67 -15.15 -27.00 18.97
CA ARG A 67 -16.51 -27.52 18.73
C ARG A 67 -17.60 -26.85 19.59
N SER A 68 -17.20 -26.24 20.70
CA SER A 68 -18.08 -25.52 21.63
C SER A 68 -18.09 -24.01 21.38
N GLU A 69 -17.58 -23.56 20.23
CA GLU A 69 -17.46 -22.14 19.83
C GLU A 69 -16.56 -21.30 20.76
N VAL A 70 -15.67 -21.93 21.52
CA VAL A 70 -14.68 -21.24 22.34
C VAL A 70 -13.51 -20.81 21.45
N LEU A 71 -13.18 -19.52 21.47
CA LEU A 71 -12.05 -18.96 20.71
C LEU A 71 -10.72 -19.54 21.22
N LEU A 72 -9.97 -20.18 20.33
CA LEU A 72 -8.66 -20.79 20.62
C LEU A 72 -7.51 -19.96 20.05
N ALA A 73 -7.69 -19.34 18.90
CA ALA A 73 -6.68 -18.48 18.29
C ALA A 73 -7.33 -17.36 17.45
N THR A 74 -6.79 -16.16 17.58
CA THR A 74 -7.13 -14.98 16.77
C THR A 74 -5.87 -14.18 16.46
N ASN A 75 -6.00 -13.12 15.66
CA ASN A 75 -4.91 -12.19 15.41
C ASN A 75 -4.74 -11.24 16.60
N SER A 76 -3.50 -10.92 16.94
CA SER A 76 -3.16 -9.79 17.79
C SER A 76 -2.47 -8.71 16.96
N VAL A 77 -2.72 -7.44 17.30
CA VAL A 77 -1.94 -6.33 16.76
C VAL A 77 -0.61 -6.28 17.52
N GLU A 78 0.49 -6.33 16.79
CA GLU A 78 1.84 -6.16 17.31
C GLU A 78 2.41 -4.86 16.76
N TYR A 79 2.95 -4.00 17.62
CA TYR A 79 3.57 -2.75 17.20
C TYR A 79 5.06 -2.94 17.04
N GLU A 80 5.65 -2.06 16.24
CA GLU A 80 7.08 -2.06 15.94
C GLU A 80 7.56 -0.63 15.91
N ILE A 81 8.74 -0.39 16.47
CA ILE A 81 9.40 0.91 16.42
C ILE A 81 10.57 0.77 15.47
N GLY A 82 10.55 1.56 14.40
CA GLY A 82 11.65 1.65 13.45
C GLY A 82 11.98 3.11 13.17
N ILE A 83 13.18 3.34 12.67
CA ILE A 83 13.71 4.66 12.36
C ILE A 83 14.30 4.66 10.96
N SER A 84 14.25 5.81 10.30
CA SER A 84 15.00 6.07 9.08
C SER A 84 16.16 7.01 9.42
N PRO A 85 17.38 6.49 9.63
CA PRO A 85 18.57 7.27 9.99
C PRO A 85 18.76 8.55 9.16
N GLY A 86 18.53 8.47 7.84
CA GLY A 86 18.68 9.61 6.93
C GLY A 86 17.67 10.75 7.13
N LEU A 87 16.65 10.59 7.97
CA LEU A 87 15.68 11.64 8.32
C LEU A 87 15.92 12.24 9.71
N VAL A 88 16.93 11.78 10.44
CA VAL A 88 17.23 12.21 11.81
C VAL A 88 18.21 13.39 11.77
N GLU A 89 17.80 14.54 12.30
CA GLU A 89 18.65 15.74 12.35
C GLU A 89 19.72 15.66 13.44
N ASP A 90 19.34 15.29 14.67
CA ASP A 90 20.24 15.06 15.80
C ASP A 90 20.19 13.60 16.26
N PRO A 91 21.13 12.75 15.80
CA PRO A 91 21.20 11.35 16.21
C PRO A 91 21.39 11.13 17.71
N ALA A 92 22.12 12.02 18.39
CA ALA A 92 22.47 11.84 19.80
C ALA A 92 21.27 12.16 20.71
N GLU A 93 20.59 13.28 20.46
CA GLU A 93 19.36 13.63 21.18
C GLU A 93 18.25 12.60 20.91
N THR A 94 18.08 12.21 19.65
CA THR A 94 17.06 11.22 19.25
C THR A 94 17.32 9.88 19.92
N ALA A 95 18.55 9.39 19.92
CA ALA A 95 18.90 8.15 20.58
C ALA A 95 18.69 8.21 22.10
N ALA A 96 18.95 9.34 22.75
CA ALA A 96 18.73 9.51 24.19
C ALA A 96 17.23 9.41 24.56
N LEU A 97 16.37 10.10 23.81
CA LEU A 97 14.92 10.07 24.03
C LEU A 97 14.33 8.68 23.75
N LEU A 98 14.77 8.05 22.66
CA LEU A 98 14.31 6.72 22.26
C LEU A 98 14.78 5.63 23.24
N ALA A 99 16.03 5.71 23.71
CA ALA A 99 16.57 4.78 24.69
C ALA A 99 15.82 4.83 26.02
N ASP A 100 15.48 6.03 26.50
CA ASP A 100 14.68 6.21 27.72
C ASP A 100 13.25 5.65 27.57
N ALA A 101 12.57 5.99 26.46
CA ALA A 101 11.20 5.54 26.22
C ALA A 101 11.06 4.03 26.02
N MET A 102 12.08 3.37 25.45
CA MET A 102 12.08 1.92 25.20
C MET A 102 12.80 1.12 26.30
N GLU A 103 13.36 1.79 27.30
CA GLU A 103 14.21 1.19 28.35
C GLU A 103 15.39 0.37 27.75
N LEU A 104 16.01 0.87 26.68
CA LEU A 104 17.14 0.24 26.00
C LEU A 104 18.47 0.95 26.29
N PRO A 105 19.63 0.27 26.13
CA PRO A 105 20.92 0.92 26.24
C PRO A 105 21.09 2.01 25.18
N TYR A 106 21.46 3.21 25.61
CA TYR A 106 21.69 4.36 24.72
C TYR A 106 22.69 4.06 23.60
N GLU A 107 23.76 3.32 23.91
CA GLU A 107 24.82 2.98 22.96
C GLU A 107 24.33 2.11 21.81
N ASP A 108 23.43 1.16 22.09
CA ASP A 108 22.82 0.28 21.07
C ASP A 108 21.88 1.10 20.17
N VAL A 109 21.02 1.93 20.76
CA VAL A 109 20.09 2.77 20.01
C VAL A 109 20.83 3.80 19.16
N LEU A 110 21.91 4.40 19.68
CA LEU A 110 22.71 5.35 18.92
C LEU A 110 23.37 4.70 17.70
N ALA A 111 23.89 3.48 17.85
CA ALA A 111 24.47 2.74 16.74
C ALA A 111 23.45 2.49 15.62
N ASP A 112 22.21 2.13 16.00
CA ASP A 112 21.12 1.92 15.05
C ASP A 112 20.62 3.21 14.39
N VAL A 113 20.54 4.31 15.15
CA VAL A 113 20.13 5.63 14.65
C VAL A 113 21.17 6.20 13.68
N GLN A 114 22.46 5.88 13.86
CA GLN A 114 23.55 6.31 13.00
C GLN A 114 23.87 5.34 11.85
N ALA A 115 23.15 4.23 11.75
CA ALA A 115 23.42 3.21 10.74
C ALA A 115 23.23 3.76 9.31
N ASP A 116 24.12 3.35 8.40
CA ASP A 116 23.99 3.64 6.96
C ASP A 116 22.96 2.71 6.31
N ALA A 117 21.70 2.89 6.68
CA ALA A 117 20.57 2.13 6.17
C ALA A 117 19.34 3.05 5.99
N PRO A 118 18.48 2.80 4.98
CA PRO A 118 17.27 3.60 4.76
C PRO A 118 16.23 3.41 5.88
N PHE A 119 16.26 2.26 6.56
CA PHE A 119 15.36 1.91 7.65
C PHE A 119 16.03 0.90 8.59
N VAL A 120 15.87 1.10 9.89
CA VAL A 120 16.35 0.22 10.95
C VAL A 120 15.21 -0.08 11.92
N LEU A 121 14.98 -1.35 12.24
CA LEU A 121 14.02 -1.77 13.25
C LEU A 121 14.69 -1.71 14.63
N LEU A 122 14.19 -0.85 15.52
CA LEU A 122 14.73 -0.65 16.86
C LEU A 122 14.12 -1.61 17.88
N TYR A 123 12.79 -1.83 17.81
CA TYR A 123 12.08 -2.57 18.84
C TYR A 123 10.85 -3.31 18.30
N ARG A 124 10.75 -4.61 18.62
CA ARG A 124 9.61 -5.49 18.31
C ARG A 124 9.59 -6.67 19.31
N PRO A 125 8.43 -7.05 19.89
CA PRO A 125 7.14 -6.36 19.90
C PRO A 125 7.19 -5.06 20.73
N ALA A 126 6.73 -3.96 20.16
CA ALA A 126 6.42 -2.75 20.92
C ALA A 126 5.03 -2.84 21.55
N ARG A 127 4.89 -2.26 22.74
CA ARG A 127 3.57 -2.02 23.35
C ARG A 127 2.99 -0.74 22.78
N ALA A 128 1.67 -0.71 22.60
CA ALA A 128 0.96 0.50 22.14
C ALA A 128 1.27 1.73 23.02
N THR A 129 1.48 1.52 24.32
CA THR A 129 1.76 2.56 25.32
C THR A 129 3.08 3.31 25.11
N ILE A 130 4.00 2.80 24.27
CA ILE A 130 5.28 3.48 24.01
C ILE A 130 5.08 4.67 23.04
N GLY A 131 3.98 4.68 22.26
CA GLY A 131 3.66 5.76 21.33
C GLY A 131 2.64 6.78 21.83
N GLU A 132 2.19 6.69 23.09
CA GLU A 132 1.30 7.67 23.75
C GLU A 132 2.10 8.78 24.44
#